data_AF-A0A9X8NXD0-F1
#
_entry.id   AF-A0A9X8NXD0-F1
#
_cell.length_a   1.000
_cell.length_b   1.000
_cell.length_c   1.000
_cell.angle_alpha   90.00
_cell.angle_beta   90.00
_cell.angle_gamma   90.00
#
_symmetry.space_group_name_H-M   'P 1'
#
loop_
_entity.id
_entity.type
_entity.pdbx_description
1 polymer ?
#
loop_
_entity_poly.entity_id
_entity_poly.type
_entity_poly.pdbx_seq_one_letter_code
_entity_poly.pdbx_strand_id
1 'polypeptide(L)'
;MAKFTADEKIQIVLRYLNGNESYREMGRSLGISDTIILNWVNQYKQNGLEAFLKRCTNYTQQFKLDVLNFMIENGMSLFETAAIFNIPAPSTISVWKKQLETQGIDALQSKKKGRPSMKKDSNKQVK
;
A
#
# COMPACT_ATOMS: atom_id res chain seq x y z
N MET A 1 -9.44 8.06 -8.72
CA MET A 1 -8.34 9.04 -8.50
C MET A 1 -7.85 8.89 -7.05
N ALA A 2 -6.58 9.17 -6.77
CA ALA A 2 -6.11 9.22 -5.39
C ALA A 2 -6.70 10.47 -4.71
N LYS A 3 -7.28 10.33 -3.51
CA LYS A 3 -7.89 11.45 -2.75
C LYS A 3 -6.87 12.53 -2.37
N PHE A 4 -5.58 12.16 -2.28
CA PHE A 4 -4.48 13.06 -1.96
C PHE A 4 -3.29 12.82 -2.91
N THR A 5 -2.70 13.91 -3.36
CA THR A 5 -1.43 14.00 -4.07
C THR A 5 -0.24 13.72 -3.15
N ALA A 6 0.96 13.60 -3.70
CA ALA A 6 2.17 13.44 -2.89
C ALA A 6 2.43 14.68 -2.03
N ASP A 7 2.33 15.88 -2.63
CA ASP A 7 2.57 17.15 -1.95
C ASP A 7 1.58 17.38 -0.81
N GLU A 8 0.30 17.09 -1.01
CA GLU A 8 -0.71 17.20 0.06
C GLU A 8 -0.37 16.29 1.25
N LYS A 9 0.08 15.07 1.00
CA LYS A 9 0.49 14.15 2.08
C LYS A 9 1.73 14.66 2.81
N ILE A 10 2.70 15.20 2.09
CA ILE A 10 3.90 15.80 2.68
C ILE A 10 3.52 16.97 3.58
N GLN A 11 2.65 17.87 3.12
CA GLN A 11 2.17 18.99 3.93
C GLN A 11 1.46 18.55 5.21
N ILE A 12 0.63 17.50 5.13
CA ILE A 12 -0.06 16.93 6.30
C ILE A 12 0.96 16.37 7.31
N VAL A 13 1.96 15.63 6.82
CA VAL A 13 3.02 15.09 7.68
C VAL A 13 3.83 16.21 8.34
N LEU A 14 4.20 17.25 7.60
CA LEU A 14 4.97 18.37 8.14
C LEU A 14 4.18 19.14 9.22
N ARG A 15 2.87 19.35 9.04
CA ARG A 15 2.00 19.97 10.07
C ARG A 15 2.03 19.17 11.37
N TYR A 16 2.00 17.84 11.30
CA TYR A 16 2.15 16.98 12.46
C TYR A 16 3.53 17.10 13.11
N LEU A 17 4.60 16.98 12.31
CA LEU A 17 5.98 16.98 12.82
C LEU A 17 6.37 18.32 13.44
N ASN A 18 5.83 19.42 12.94
CA ASN A 18 6.04 20.76 13.50
C ASN A 18 5.24 21.02 14.78
N GLY A 19 4.37 20.09 15.19
CA GLY A 19 3.53 20.24 16.38
C GLY A 19 2.36 21.20 16.19
N ASN A 20 2.03 21.56 14.95
CA ASN A 20 0.95 22.51 14.67
C ASN A 20 -0.43 21.89 14.94
N GLU A 21 -0.59 20.60 14.64
CA GLU A 21 -1.87 19.88 14.78
C GLU A 21 -1.66 18.41 15.17
N SER A 22 -2.58 17.89 15.98
CA SER A 22 -2.65 16.45 16.28
C SER A 22 -3.27 15.67 15.10
N TYR A 23 -2.98 14.37 15.03
CA TYR A 23 -3.60 13.48 14.04
C TYR A 23 -5.13 13.46 14.13
N ARG A 24 -5.72 13.64 15.33
CA ARG A 24 -7.18 13.69 15.53
C ARG A 24 -7.82 14.94 14.94
N GLU A 25 -7.14 16.07 15.00
CA GLU A 25 -7.62 17.34 14.42
C GLU A 25 -7.57 17.28 12.89
N MET A 26 -6.43 16.86 12.36
CA MET A 26 -6.27 16.66 10.92
C MET A 26 -7.24 15.60 10.38
N GLY A 27 -7.43 14.48 11.08
CA GLY A 27 -8.35 13.41 10.68
C GLY A 27 -9.79 13.90 10.55
N ARG A 28 -10.25 14.70 11.53
CA ARG A 28 -11.57 15.35 11.48
C ARG A 28 -11.69 16.34 10.33
N SER A 29 -10.69 17.21 10.14
CA SER A 29 -10.70 18.25 9.10
C SER A 29 -10.67 17.67 7.67
N LEU A 30 -9.85 16.64 7.46
CA LEU A 30 -9.60 16.04 6.13
C LEU A 30 -10.54 14.86 5.82
N GLY A 31 -11.34 14.43 6.81
CA GLY A 31 -12.19 13.25 6.72
C GLY A 31 -11.40 11.99 6.40
N ILE A 32 -10.31 11.76 7.13
CA ILE A 32 -9.48 10.55 7.07
C ILE A 32 -9.21 10.03 8.47
N SER A 33 -8.93 8.74 8.60
CA SER A 33 -8.62 8.17 9.91
C SER A 33 -7.23 8.58 10.39
N ASP A 34 -7.11 8.75 11.69
CA ASP A 34 -5.86 9.02 12.40
C ASP A 34 -4.75 8.03 12.04
N THR A 35 -5.11 6.76 11.85
CA THR A 35 -4.21 5.68 11.43
C THR A 35 -3.58 5.94 10.05
N ILE A 36 -4.30 6.55 9.11
CA ILE A 36 -3.75 6.89 7.78
C ILE A 36 -2.69 7.99 7.92
N ILE A 37 -2.95 8.99 8.77
CA ILE A 37 -2.02 10.09 9.03
C ILE A 37 -0.75 9.54 9.69
N LEU A 38 -0.90 8.72 10.74
CA LEU A 38 0.22 8.06 11.41
C LEU A 38 1.05 7.21 10.45
N ASN A 39 0.40 6.51 9.52
CA ASN A 39 1.11 5.75 8.49
C ASN A 39 1.94 6.65 7.57
N TRP A 40 1.41 7.80 7.12
CA TRP A 40 2.19 8.75 6.31
C TRP A 40 3.36 9.34 7.10
N VAL A 41 3.16 9.65 8.38
CA VAL A 41 4.24 10.11 9.25
C VAL A 41 5.34 9.06 9.37
N ASN A 42 4.98 7.78 9.57
CA ASN A 42 5.96 6.69 9.65
C ASN A 42 6.71 6.50 8.33
N GLN A 43 6.01 6.55 7.19
CA GLN A 43 6.65 6.45 5.87
C GLN A 43 7.64 7.59 5.64
N TYR A 44 7.27 8.82 6.00
CA TYR A 44 8.15 9.98 5.88
C TYR A 44 9.35 9.90 6.84
N LYS A 45 9.16 9.43 8.08
CA LYS A 45 10.27 9.24 9.01
C LYS A 45 11.30 8.24 8.51
N GLN A 46 10.87 7.21 7.77
CA GLN A 46 11.76 6.18 7.23
C GLN A 46 12.41 6.58 5.90
N ASN A 47 11.65 7.16 4.97
CA ASN A 47 12.11 7.38 3.59
C ASN A 47 12.11 8.86 3.14
N GLY A 48 11.73 9.78 4.03
CA GLY A 48 11.57 11.19 3.67
C GLY A 48 10.54 11.41 2.57
N LEU A 49 10.88 12.26 1.60
CA LEU A 49 10.02 12.60 0.47
C LEU A 49 9.80 11.41 -0.49
N GLU A 50 10.78 10.52 -0.61
CA GLU A 50 10.72 9.35 -1.51
C GLU A 50 9.57 8.40 -1.18
N ALA A 51 9.09 8.42 0.07
CA ALA A 51 7.88 7.72 0.51
C ALA A 51 6.65 8.03 -0.37
N PHE A 52 6.57 9.23 -0.93
CA PHE A 52 5.39 9.71 -1.67
C PHE A 52 5.61 9.81 -3.17
N LEU A 53 6.87 9.81 -3.63
CA LEU A 53 7.24 9.92 -5.05
C LEU A 53 7.10 8.59 -5.80
N LYS A 54 7.55 7.48 -5.20
CA LYS A 54 7.61 6.18 -5.88
C LYS A 54 6.48 5.25 -5.43
N ARG A 55 5.49 5.03 -6.30
CA ARG A 55 4.42 4.05 -6.07
C ARG A 55 4.75 2.71 -6.70
N CYS A 56 5.46 1.85 -5.98
CA CYS A 56 5.55 0.44 -6.36
C CYS A 56 4.22 -0.25 -6.03
N THR A 57 3.47 -0.66 -7.06
CA THR A 57 2.21 -1.42 -6.89
C THR A 57 2.29 -2.84 -7.45
N ASN A 58 3.36 -3.14 -8.20
CA ASN A 58 3.63 -4.46 -8.74
C ASN A 58 4.73 -5.11 -7.90
N TYR A 59 4.33 -6.07 -7.07
CA TYR A 59 5.23 -6.82 -6.21
C TYR A 59 5.38 -8.25 -6.76
N THR A 60 6.62 -8.67 -6.96
CA THR A 60 6.94 -10.06 -7.34
C THR A 60 6.60 -11.00 -6.19
N GLN A 61 6.38 -12.29 -6.48
CA GLN A 61 6.20 -13.29 -5.42
C GLN A 61 7.37 -13.29 -4.45
N GLN A 62 8.61 -13.24 -4.97
CA GLN A 62 9.81 -13.20 -4.16
C GLN A 62 9.84 -11.99 -3.21
N PHE A 63 9.57 -10.79 -3.72
CA PHE A 63 9.53 -9.59 -2.87
C PHE A 63 8.51 -9.73 -1.74
N LYS A 64 7.32 -10.29 -2.01
CA LYS A 64 6.31 -10.50 -0.96
C LYS A 64 6.79 -11.48 0.11
N LEU A 65 7.49 -12.55 -0.28
CA LEU A 65 8.09 -13.50 0.65
C LEU A 65 9.17 -12.84 1.49
N ASP A 66 10.08 -12.09 0.86
CA ASP A 66 11.17 -11.39 1.55
C ASP A 66 10.61 -10.41 2.60
N VAL A 67 9.55 -9.67 2.27
CA VAL A 67 8.86 -8.76 3.19
C VAL A 67 8.26 -9.52 4.38
N LEU A 68 7.57 -10.65 4.13
CA LEU A 68 6.94 -11.44 5.18
C LEU A 68 7.98 -12.10 6.10
N ASN A 69 9.05 -12.66 5.53
CA ASN A 69 10.14 -13.26 6.29
C ASN A 69 10.83 -12.20 7.15
N PHE A 70 11.18 -11.05 6.57
CA PHE A 70 11.77 -9.94 7.31
C PHE A 70 10.89 -9.52 8.50
N MET A 71 9.57 -9.40 8.29
CA MET A 71 8.63 -9.03 9.35
C MET A 71 8.64 -10.03 10.50
N ILE A 72 8.67 -11.33 10.19
CA ILE A 72 8.67 -12.41 11.18
C ILE A 72 10.00 -12.49 11.92
N GLU A 73 11.11 -12.52 11.18
CA GLU A 73 12.47 -12.66 11.72
C GLU A 73 12.85 -11.50 12.65
N ASN A 74 12.39 -10.29 12.33
CA ASN A 74 12.70 -9.09 13.11
C ASN A 74 11.59 -8.71 14.11
N GLY A 75 10.49 -9.48 14.17
CA GLY A 75 9.36 -9.19 15.07
C GLY A 75 8.67 -7.84 14.80
N MET A 76 8.70 -7.38 13.54
CA MET A 76 8.25 -6.04 13.15
C MET A 76 6.73 -5.99 12.98
N SER A 77 6.13 -4.82 13.27
CA SER A 77 4.73 -4.59 12.99
C SER A 77 4.49 -4.34 11.49
N LEU A 78 3.24 -4.53 11.06
CA LEU A 78 2.80 -4.23 9.69
C LEU A 78 3.14 -2.79 9.26
N PHE A 79 3.05 -1.82 10.19
CA PHE A 79 3.32 -0.41 9.90
C PHE A 79 4.81 -0.16 9.71
N GLU A 80 5.65 -0.76 10.56
CA GLU A 80 7.10 -0.61 10.46
C GLU A 80 7.63 -1.29 9.20
N THR A 81 7.21 -2.53 8.93
CA THR A 81 7.57 -3.25 7.71
C THR A 81 7.09 -2.49 6.47
N ALA A 82 5.87 -1.97 6.47
CA ALA A 82 5.38 -1.18 5.34
C ALA A 82 6.20 0.09 5.11
N ALA A 83 6.64 0.75 6.17
CA ALA A 83 7.50 1.92 6.06
C ALA A 83 8.89 1.55 5.51
N ILE A 84 9.52 0.48 6.01
CA ILE A 84 10.85 0.02 5.54
C ILE A 84 10.85 -0.35 4.06
N PHE A 85 9.84 -1.11 3.61
CA PHE A 85 9.75 -1.56 2.22
C PHE A 85 9.01 -0.58 1.30
N ASN A 86 8.70 0.62 1.79
CA ASN A 86 7.94 1.65 1.09
C ASN A 86 6.63 1.11 0.46
N ILE A 87 5.90 0.29 1.23
CA ILE A 87 4.60 -0.25 0.87
C ILE A 87 3.53 0.78 1.29
N PRO A 88 2.71 1.31 0.35
CA PRO A 88 1.81 2.41 0.66
C PRO A 88 0.75 2.11 1.74
N ALA A 89 0.31 0.86 1.84
CA ALA A 89 -0.73 0.44 2.77
C ALA A 89 -0.29 -0.81 3.56
N PRO A 90 -0.19 -0.74 4.90
CA PRO A 90 0.17 -1.88 5.76
C PRO A 90 -0.76 -3.09 5.60
N SER A 91 -2.03 -2.85 5.29
CA SER A 91 -3.02 -3.89 5.00
C SER A 91 -2.61 -4.80 3.83
N THR A 92 -1.77 -4.31 2.91
CA THR A 92 -1.24 -5.12 1.80
C THR A 92 -0.43 -6.31 2.33
N ILE A 93 0.38 -6.08 3.36
CA ILE A 93 1.20 -7.13 4.00
C ILE A 93 0.28 -8.13 4.72
N SER A 94 -0.78 -7.65 5.38
CA SER A 94 -1.79 -8.53 6.01
C SER A 94 -2.46 -9.45 5.00
N VAL A 95 -2.77 -8.94 3.81
CA VAL A 95 -3.33 -9.74 2.71
C VAL A 95 -2.34 -10.82 2.25
N TRP A 96 -1.07 -10.49 2.07
CA TRP A 96 -0.04 -11.47 1.68
C TRP A 96 0.14 -12.54 2.74
N LYS A 97 0.22 -12.15 4.02
CA LYS A 97 0.29 -13.09 5.14
C LYS A 97 -0.87 -14.08 5.10
N LYS A 98 -2.11 -13.59 4.96
CA LYS A 98 -3.29 -14.45 4.86
C LYS A 98 -3.27 -15.35 3.63
N GLN A 99 -2.80 -14.86 2.48
CA GLN A 99 -2.65 -15.66 1.27
C GLN A 99 -1.67 -16.82 1.48
N LEU A 100 -0.52 -16.54 2.08
CA LEU A 100 0.49 -17.53 2.40
C LEU A 100 -0.05 -18.59 3.38
N GLU A 101 -0.72 -18.16 4.44
CA GLU A 101 -1.30 -19.06 5.46
C GLU A 101 -2.43 -19.95 4.92
N THR A 102 -3.24 -19.44 3.99
CA THR A 102 -4.45 -20.16 3.51
C THR A 102 -4.21 -20.99 2.25
N GLN A 103 -3.31 -20.55 1.37
CA GLN A 103 -3.16 -21.10 0.02
C GLN A 103 -1.70 -21.37 -0.36
N GLY A 104 -0.75 -21.14 0.56
CA GLY A 104 0.68 -21.36 0.32
C GLY A 104 1.34 -20.31 -0.58
N ILE A 105 2.59 -20.59 -0.95
CA ILE A 105 3.47 -19.65 -1.66
C ILE A 105 2.89 -19.25 -3.03
N ASP A 106 2.26 -20.19 -3.75
CA ASP A 106 1.71 -19.95 -5.08
C ASP A 106 0.64 -18.85 -5.11
N ALA A 107 -0.07 -18.64 -4.00
CA ALA A 107 -1.09 -17.60 -3.90
C ALA A 107 -0.52 -16.17 -3.83
N LEU A 108 0.77 -16.03 -3.56
CA LEU A 108 1.47 -14.74 -3.59
C LEU A 108 1.79 -14.28 -5.01
N GLN A 109 1.64 -15.14 -6.03
CA GLN A 109 1.81 -14.75 -7.42
C GLN A 109 0.86 -13.60 -7.79
N SER A 110 1.40 -12.61 -8.51
CA SER A 110 0.57 -11.53 -9.06
C SER A 110 -0.31 -12.13 -10.14
N LYS A 111 -1.61 -12.31 -9.88
CA LYS A 111 -2.56 -12.67 -10.92
C LYS A 111 -2.54 -11.54 -11.95
N LYS A 112 -2.16 -11.83 -13.20
CA LYS A 112 -2.22 -10.87 -14.30
C LYS A 112 -3.64 -10.26 -14.30
N LYS A 113 -3.74 -8.99 -13.92
CA LYS A 113 -4.99 -8.25 -13.90
C LYS A 113 -5.34 -7.89 -15.34
N GLY A 114 -5.81 -8.88 -16.09
CA GLY A 114 -6.39 -8.72 -17.41
C GLY A 114 -7.88 -9.07 -17.34
N ARG A 115 -8.73 -8.20 -17.87
CA ARG A 115 -10.08 -8.61 -18.28
C ARG A 115 -9.91 -9.82 -19.21
N PRO A 116 -10.65 -10.94 -19.04
CA PRO A 116 -10.68 -11.97 -20.05
C PRO A 116 -11.00 -11.30 -21.39
N SER A 117 -10.18 -11.56 -22.41
CA SER A 117 -10.42 -11.04 -23.75
C SER A 117 -11.81 -11.48 -24.19
N MET A 118 -12.72 -10.53 -24.43
CA MET A 118 -14.03 -10.82 -25.00
C MET A 118 -13.81 -11.43 -26.38
N LYS A 119 -14.13 -12.72 -26.54
CA LYS A 119 -14.24 -13.31 -27.88
C LYS A 119 -15.34 -12.54 -28.61
N LYS A 120 -14.98 -11.86 -29.69
CA LYS A 120 -15.94 -11.22 -30.58
C LYS A 120 -16.47 -12.33 -31.48
N ASP A 121 -17.64 -12.87 -31.17
CA ASP A 121 -18.34 -13.78 -32.07
C ASP A 121 -18.81 -12.97 -33.28
N SER A 122 -17.99 -12.93 -34.33
CA SER A 122 -18.40 -12.47 -35.65
C SER A 122 -19.16 -13.60 -36.34
N ASN A 123 -20.37 -13.89 -35.87
CA ASN A 123 -21.36 -14.61 -36.66
C ASN A 123 -22.40 -13.60 -37.18
N LYS A 124 -22.04 -12.88 -38.24
CA LYS A 124 -23.04 -12.28 -39.14
C LYS A 124 -23.32 -13.30 -40.24
N GLN A 125 -24.22 -14.22 -39.95
CA GLN A 125 -25.13 -14.70 -40.99
C GLN A 125 -26.22 -13.65 -41.13
N VAL A 126 -26.28 -12.95 -42.27
CA VAL A 126 -27.54 -12.39 -42.77
C VAL A 126 -27.51 -12.52 -44.29
N LYS A 127 -28.45 -13.34 -44.76
CA LYS A 127 -29.07 -13.49 -46.10
C LYS A 127 -28.50 -12.71 -47.27
#